data_AF-Q8W1Q1-F1
#
_entry.id   AF-Q8W1Q1-F1
#
_cell.length_a   1.000
_cell.length_b   1.000
_cell.length_c   1.000
_cell.angle_alpha   90.00
_cell.angle_beta   90.00
_cell.angle_gamma   90.00
#
_symmetry.space_group_name_H-M   'P 1'
#
loop_
_entity.id
_entity.type
_entity.pdbx_description
1 polymer ?
#
loop_
_entity_poly.entity_id
_entity_poly.type
_entity_poly.pdbx_seq_one_letter_code
_entity_poly.pdbx_strand_id
1 'polypeptide(L)'
;IDEKWFYMTKKTETYYLHPMEEDPLRTCQSKNYIGKVMFLAAMARPRFDNEGKKVFSGKIGIFPFVTMQTAKKRSKNIEVGTLEIKPITSVKRENIKSFLIEKVIPKIHEMWLEEDSRKTIFIQQDNA
;
A
#
# COMPACT_ATOMS: atom_id res chain seq x y z
N ILE A 1 -7.26 6.49 8.75
CA ILE A 1 -6.22 5.59 8.20
C ILE A 1 -6.75 4.18 8.27
N ASP A 2 -6.31 3.31 7.36
CA ASP A 2 -6.77 1.93 7.28
C ASP A 2 -5.69 1.03 6.68
N GLU A 3 -5.64 -0.22 7.14
CA GLU A 3 -4.73 -1.24 6.66
C GLU A 3 -5.44 -2.20 5.71
N LYS A 4 -4.82 -2.46 4.54
CA LYS A 4 -5.40 -3.37 3.55
C LYS A 4 -4.37 -4.28 2.92
N TRP A 5 -4.69 -5.57 2.85
CA TRP A 5 -3.94 -6.57 2.07
C TRP A 5 -4.27 -6.47 0.58
N PHE A 6 -3.23 -6.37 -0.24
CA PHE A 6 -3.33 -6.48 -1.69
C PHE A 6 -2.60 -7.75 -2.15
N TYR A 7 -3.26 -8.49 -3.04
CA TYR A 7 -2.74 -9.73 -3.61
C TYR A 7 -2.29 -9.44 -5.04
N MET A 8 -1.15 -10.02 -5.44
CA MET A 8 -0.58 -9.81 -6.78
C MET A 8 -1.46 -10.34 -7.91
N THR A 9 -2.26 -11.37 -7.63
CA THR A 9 -3.29 -11.91 -8.52
C THR A 9 -4.47 -12.39 -7.68
N LYS A 10 -5.67 -12.46 -8.26
CA LYS A 10 -6.83 -13.01 -7.54
C LYS A 10 -6.67 -14.52 -7.36
N LYS A 11 -7.34 -15.06 -6.34
CA LYS A 11 -7.36 -16.50 -6.11
C LYS A 11 -8.01 -17.24 -7.29
N THR A 12 -9.09 -16.70 -7.82
CA THR A 12 -9.83 -17.21 -8.98
C THR A 12 -10.21 -16.05 -9.88
N GLU A 13 -9.98 -16.20 -11.18
CA GLU A 13 -10.40 -15.24 -12.21
C GLU A 13 -11.19 -16.00 -13.26
N THR A 14 -12.30 -15.41 -13.69
CA THR A 14 -13.16 -15.94 -14.74
C THR A 14 -13.13 -14.93 -15.88
N TYR A 15 -12.85 -15.43 -17.08
CA TYR A 15 -12.72 -14.61 -18.28
C TYR A 15 -13.76 -15.07 -19.30
N TYR A 16 -14.35 -14.12 -20.01
CA TYR A 16 -15.03 -14.39 -21.27
C TYR A 16 -13.99 -14.19 -22.35
N LEU A 17 -13.69 -15.25 -23.10
CA LEU A 17 -12.70 -15.23 -24.17
C LEU A 17 -13.42 -15.40 -25.50
N HIS A 18 -12.97 -14.65 -26.50
CA HIS A 18 -13.37 -14.92 -27.88
C HIS A 18 -12.78 -16.28 -28.32
N PRO A 19 -13.42 -17.07 -29.20
CA PRO A 19 -12.91 -18.38 -29.62
C PRO A 19 -11.52 -18.39 -30.27
N MET A 20 -11.01 -17.22 -30.65
CA MET A 20 -9.67 -17.03 -31.23
C MET A 20 -8.66 -16.41 -30.27
N GLU A 21 -9.06 -16.07 -29.05
CA GLU A 21 -8.14 -15.56 -28.02
C GLU A 21 -7.45 -16.72 -27.30
N GLU A 22 -6.18 -16.51 -26.96
CA GLU A 22 -5.43 -17.47 -26.15
C GLU A 22 -5.89 -17.44 -24.69
N ASP A 23 -5.80 -18.60 -24.03
CA ASP A 23 -6.08 -18.70 -22.62
C ASP A 23 -5.13 -17.82 -21.78
N PRO A 24 -5.65 -17.10 -20.77
CA PRO A 24 -4.83 -16.22 -19.95
C PRO A 24 -3.80 -17.02 -19.14
N LEU A 25 -2.53 -16.62 -19.29
CA LEU A 25 -1.42 -17.26 -18.59
C LEU A 25 -1.43 -16.92 -17.09
N ARG A 26 -1.51 -17.95 -16.24
CA ARG A 26 -1.33 -17.84 -14.79
C ARG A 26 0.01 -18.43 -14.35
N THR A 27 0.93 -17.57 -13.91
CA THR A 27 2.27 -17.98 -13.45
C THR A 27 2.29 -18.54 -12.03
N CYS A 28 1.33 -18.16 -11.16
CA CYS A 28 1.20 -18.69 -9.80
C CYS A 28 0.26 -19.91 -9.75
N GLN A 29 0.85 -21.10 -9.63
CA GLN A 29 0.12 -22.38 -9.63
C GLN A 29 -0.72 -22.65 -8.37
N SER A 30 -0.32 -22.13 -7.21
CA SER A 30 -1.05 -22.34 -5.95
C SER A 30 -1.35 -21.03 -5.23
N LYS A 31 -2.59 -20.95 -4.70
CA LYS A 31 -3.11 -19.81 -3.93
C LYS A 31 -2.23 -19.43 -2.74
N ASN A 32 -1.51 -20.40 -2.18
CA ASN A 32 -0.67 -20.20 -0.99
C ASN A 32 0.61 -19.41 -1.31
N TYR A 33 1.03 -19.39 -2.57
CA TYR A 33 2.22 -18.68 -3.03
C TYR A 33 1.89 -17.37 -3.74
N ILE A 34 0.63 -16.94 -3.73
CA ILE A 34 0.27 -15.62 -4.24
C ILE A 34 0.92 -14.58 -3.32
N GLY A 35 1.85 -13.81 -3.87
CA GLY A 35 2.45 -12.68 -3.18
C GLY A 35 1.38 -11.71 -2.70
N LYS A 36 1.46 -11.32 -1.43
CA LYS A 36 0.58 -10.31 -0.84
C LYS A 36 1.39 -9.29 -0.07
N VAL A 37 0.94 -8.03 -0.11
CA VAL A 37 1.56 -6.90 0.58
C VAL A 37 0.46 -6.17 1.35
N MET A 38 0.70 -5.88 2.63
CA MET A 38 -0.18 -5.00 3.39
C MET A 38 0.24 -3.56 3.13
N PHE A 39 -0.73 -2.68 2.99
CA PHE A 39 -0.50 -1.25 2.88
C PHE A 39 -1.27 -0.51 3.96
N LEU A 40 -0.65 0.52 4.52
CA LEU A 40 -1.32 1.54 5.32
C LEU A 40 -1.74 2.68 4.40
N ALA A 41 -3.04 2.92 4.28
CA ALA A 41 -3.59 4.01 3.50
C ALA A 41 -4.00 5.18 4.40
N ALA A 42 -3.53 6.36 4.06
CA ALA A 42 -3.92 7.61 4.70
C ALA A 42 -4.68 8.48 3.69
N MET A 43 -5.91 8.82 4.05
CA MET A 43 -6.73 9.75 3.30
C MET A 43 -7.45 10.70 4.26
N ALA A 44 -7.70 11.90 3.78
CA ALA A 44 -8.47 12.95 4.41
C ALA A 44 -9.61 13.37 3.47
N ARG A 45 -10.52 14.20 3.97
CA ARG A 45 -11.62 14.73 3.18
C ARG A 45 -11.09 15.67 2.07
N PRO A 46 -11.44 15.46 0.79
CA PRO A 46 -11.11 16.40 -0.27
C PRO A 46 -11.74 17.76 -0.01
N ARG A 47 -11.07 18.84 -0.42
CA ARG A 47 -11.55 20.22 -0.27
C ARG A 47 -11.52 20.93 -1.61
N PHE A 48 -12.48 21.82 -1.79
CA PHE A 48 -12.72 22.59 -3.00
C PHE A 48 -12.84 24.06 -2.64
N ASP A 49 -12.42 24.94 -3.54
CA ASP A 49 -12.65 26.38 -3.42
C ASP A 49 -14.10 26.75 -3.79
N ASN A 50 -14.42 28.05 -3.72
CA ASN A 50 -15.75 28.59 -4.01
C ASN A 50 -16.17 28.41 -5.48
N GLU A 51 -15.22 28.18 -6.38
CA GLU A 51 -15.46 27.94 -7.81
C GLU A 51 -15.59 26.43 -8.12
N GLY A 52 -15.50 25.57 -7.09
CA GLY A 52 -15.59 24.12 -7.22
C GLY A 52 -14.30 23.46 -7.72
N LYS A 53 -13.18 24.19 -7.77
CA LYS A 53 -11.87 23.63 -8.12
C LYS A 53 -11.24 22.98 -6.88
N LYS A 54 -10.63 21.82 -7.11
CA LYS A 54 -10.06 20.96 -6.06
C LYS A 54 -8.75 21.55 -5.55
N VAL A 55 -8.78 22.11 -4.34
CA VAL A 55 -7.59 22.67 -3.66
C VAL A 55 -6.82 21.62 -2.86
N PHE A 56 -7.52 20.60 -2.36
CA PHE A 56 -6.89 19.50 -1.63
C PHE A 56 -7.55 18.18 -2.02
N SER A 57 -6.74 17.25 -2.52
CA SER A 57 -7.27 15.96 -2.99
C SER A 57 -7.69 15.02 -1.88
N GLY A 58 -7.21 15.24 -0.65
CA GLY A 58 -7.40 14.31 0.46
C GLY A 58 -6.52 13.07 0.41
N LYS A 59 -5.78 12.82 -0.68
CA LYS A 59 -4.92 11.64 -0.82
C LYS A 59 -3.58 11.92 -0.17
N ILE A 60 -3.37 11.42 1.06
CA ILE A 60 -2.11 11.65 1.80
C ILE A 60 -1.04 10.67 1.32
N GLY A 61 -1.38 9.38 1.26
CA GLY A 61 -0.43 8.37 0.80
C GLY A 61 -0.86 6.94 1.01
N ILE A 62 -0.11 6.03 0.38
CA ILE A 62 -0.23 4.59 0.52
C ILE A 62 1.17 4.06 0.84
N PHE A 63 1.32 3.39 1.98
CA PHE A 63 2.62 3.00 2.52
C PHE A 63 2.71 1.47 2.61
N PRO A 64 3.55 0.80 1.81
CA PRO A 64 3.71 -0.65 1.86
C PRO A 64 4.49 -1.10 3.10
N PHE A 65 3.98 -2.14 3.79
CA PHE A 65 4.74 -2.84 4.82
C PHE A 65 5.74 -3.82 4.18
N VAL A 66 6.93 -3.29 3.85
CA VAL A 66 8.02 -4.04 3.23
C VAL A 66 9.34 -3.84 3.98
N THR A 67 10.25 -4.80 3.85
CA THR A 67 11.62 -4.74 4.37
C THR A 67 12.62 -5.01 3.27
N MET A 68 13.74 -4.30 3.28
CA MET A 68 14.90 -4.65 2.47
C MET A 68 15.65 -5.79 3.16
N GLN A 69 15.79 -6.93 2.49
CA GLN A 69 16.54 -8.07 2.98
C GLN A 69 17.53 -8.54 1.92
N THR A 70 18.71 -8.97 2.34
CA THR A 70 19.66 -9.59 1.42
C THR A 70 19.19 -11.00 1.04
N ALA A 71 19.30 -11.33 -0.23
CA ALA A 71 19.00 -12.65 -0.74
C ALA A 71 19.95 -13.69 -0.13
N LYS A 72 19.41 -14.55 0.73
CA LYS A 72 20.19 -15.59 1.46
C LYS A 72 20.53 -16.81 0.60
N LYS A 73 19.79 -17.05 -0.48
CA LYS A 73 19.97 -18.19 -1.37
C LYS A 73 19.95 -17.70 -2.81
N ARG A 74 20.83 -18.27 -3.63
CA ARG A 74 20.79 -18.08 -5.07
C ARG A 74 19.49 -18.66 -5.60
N SER A 75 18.76 -17.89 -6.40
CA SER A 75 17.65 -18.38 -7.21
C SER A 75 17.97 -18.14 -8.68
N LYS A 76 17.13 -18.66 -9.58
CA LYS A 76 17.30 -18.48 -11.03
C LYS A 76 17.42 -16.99 -11.43
N ASN A 77 16.77 -16.10 -10.69
CA ASN A 77 16.65 -14.69 -11.04
C ASN A 77 17.35 -13.74 -10.05
N ILE A 78 17.92 -14.24 -8.94
CA ILE A 78 18.50 -13.41 -7.87
C ILE A 78 19.79 -14.05 -7.35
N GLU A 79 20.89 -13.30 -7.40
CA GLU A 79 22.18 -13.70 -6.84
C GLU A 79 22.21 -13.57 -5.32
N VAL A 80 23.13 -14.30 -4.66
CA VAL A 80 23.31 -14.19 -3.21
C VAL A 80 23.83 -12.78 -2.89
N GLY A 81 23.22 -12.14 -1.91
CA GLY A 81 23.62 -10.79 -1.48
C GLY A 81 22.89 -9.64 -2.19
N THR A 82 22.11 -9.90 -3.25
CA THR A 82 21.25 -8.87 -3.84
C THR A 82 20.21 -8.38 -2.83
N LEU A 83 20.02 -7.06 -2.72
CA LEU A 83 18.96 -6.48 -1.90
C LEU A 83 17.60 -6.75 -2.54
N GLU A 84 16.72 -7.42 -1.80
CA GLU A 84 15.38 -7.79 -2.22
C GLU A 84 14.35 -7.14 -1.28
N ILE A 85 13.30 -6.56 -1.85
CA ILE A 85 12.17 -6.04 -1.10
C ILE A 85 11.24 -7.21 -0.76
N LYS A 86 11.03 -7.47 0.53
CA LYS A 86 10.12 -8.51 1.00
C LYS A 86 8.94 -7.95 1.77
N PRO A 87 7.70 -8.42 1.52
CA PRO A 87 6.55 -8.04 2.32
C PRO A 87 6.70 -8.53 3.76
N ILE A 88 6.29 -7.69 4.69
CA ILE A 88 6.15 -8.08 6.10
C ILE A 88 4.87 -8.92 6.19
N THR A 89 5.01 -10.18 6.58
CA THR A 89 3.88 -11.12 6.65
C THR A 89 3.05 -10.99 7.92
N SER A 90 3.64 -10.47 9.01
CA SER A 90 2.98 -10.22 10.29
C SER A 90 3.21 -8.77 10.68
N VAL A 91 2.18 -7.95 10.54
CA VAL A 91 2.19 -6.53 10.93
C VAL A 91 1.66 -6.46 12.35
N LYS A 92 2.47 -5.92 13.27
CA LYS A 92 2.10 -5.69 14.67
C LYS A 92 1.79 -4.22 14.91
N ARG A 93 1.22 -3.93 16.09
CA ARG A 93 0.92 -2.57 16.54
C ARG A 93 2.14 -1.65 16.46
N GLU A 94 3.33 -2.15 16.79
CA GLU A 94 4.57 -1.36 16.76
C GLU A 94 4.95 -0.95 15.33
N ASN A 95 4.73 -1.83 14.35
CA ASN A 95 4.97 -1.53 12.94
C ASN A 95 4.01 -0.44 12.44
N ILE A 96 2.73 -0.51 12.81
CA ILE A 96 1.75 0.50 12.43
C ILE A 96 2.11 1.84 13.08
N LYS A 97 2.46 1.83 14.37
CA LYS A 97 2.88 3.03 15.10
C LYS A 97 4.12 3.67 14.49
N SER A 98 5.14 2.90 14.11
CA SER A 98 6.34 3.45 13.48
C SER A 98 6.01 4.05 12.11
N PHE A 99 5.19 3.39 11.29
CA PHE A 99 4.74 3.94 10.01
C PHE A 99 3.94 5.24 10.18
N LEU A 100 3.08 5.32 11.20
CA LEU A 100 2.34 6.53 11.50
C LEU A 100 3.28 7.70 11.79
N ILE A 101 4.27 7.49 12.66
CA ILE A 101 5.22 8.52 13.11
C ILE A 101 6.21 8.89 12.00
N GLU A 102 6.78 7.91 11.30
CA GLU A 102 7.89 8.13 10.37
C GLU A 102 7.44 8.44 8.95
N LYS A 103 6.22 8.04 8.56
CA LYS A 103 5.74 8.18 7.18
C LYS A 103 4.48 9.03 7.08
N VAL A 104 3.44 8.67 7.83
CA VAL A 104 2.12 9.30 7.67
C VAL A 104 2.11 10.74 8.19
N ILE A 105 2.53 10.97 9.44
CA ILE A 105 2.53 12.30 10.06
C ILE A 105 3.39 13.30 9.27
N PRO A 106 4.64 12.98 8.88
CA PRO A 106 5.43 13.87 8.03
C PRO A 106 4.73 14.18 6.70
N LYS A 107 4.09 13.18 6.07
CA LYS A 107 3.39 13.39 4.81
C LYS A 107 2.14 14.26 4.97
N ILE A 108 1.43 14.13 6.10
CA ILE A 108 0.34 15.04 6.47
C ILE A 108 0.88 16.46 6.55
N HIS A 109 1.96 16.71 7.28
CA HIS A 109 2.54 18.04 7.42
C HIS A 109 2.98 18.65 6.09
N GLU A 110 3.58 17.85 5.20
CA GLU A 110 4.01 18.30 3.86
C GLU A 110 2.82 18.72 2.97
N MET A 111 1.69 18.02 3.09
CA MET A 111 0.52 18.23 2.23
C MET A 111 -0.55 19.14 2.83
N TRP A 112 -0.44 19.49 4.10
CA TRP A 112 -1.47 20.28 4.77
C TRP A 112 -1.43 21.72 4.31
N LEU A 113 -2.62 22.29 4.04
CA LEU A 113 -2.74 23.68 3.63
C LEU A 113 -2.31 24.61 4.78
N GLU A 114 -1.56 25.66 4.45
CA GLU A 114 -1.07 26.65 5.43
C GLU A 114 -2.20 27.32 6.23
N GLU A 115 -3.33 27.56 5.57
CA GLU A 115 -4.55 28.11 6.17
C GLU A 115 -5.05 27.29 7.38
N ASP A 116 -4.72 26.00 7.40
CA ASP A 116 -5.12 25.05 8.45
C ASP A 116 -3.96 24.62 9.35
N SER A 117 -2.79 25.25 9.23
CA SER A 117 -1.59 24.94 10.03
C SER A 117 -1.82 25.01 11.54
N ARG A 118 -2.79 25.82 11.99
CA ARG A 118 -3.15 25.99 13.42
C ARG A 118 -4.31 25.12 13.87
N LYS A 119 -4.94 24.35 12.98
CA LYS A 119 -6.08 23.50 13.32
C LYS A 119 -5.59 22.14 13.77
N THR A 120 -6.25 21.60 14.80
CA THR A 120 -6.01 20.24 15.27
C THR A 120 -6.38 19.24 14.17
N ILE A 121 -5.45 18.33 13.87
CA ILE A 121 -5.69 17.24 12.92
C ILE A 121 -6.12 16.01 13.69
N PHE A 122 -7.34 15.54 13.45
CA PHE A 122 -7.85 14.30 14.01
C PHE A 122 -7.52 13.14 13.08
N ILE A 123 -6.80 12.14 13.60
CA ILE A 123 -6.52 10.90 12.89
C ILE A 123 -7.46 9.83 13.42
N GLN A 124 -8.31 9.31 12.53
CA GLN A 124 -9.21 8.21 12.84
C GLN A 124 -8.59 6.88 12.41
N GLN A 125 -8.68 5.87 13.28
CA GLN A 125 -8.37 4.46 13.02
C GLN A 125 -9.49 3.59 13.59
N ASP A 126 -9.60 2.34 13.14
CA ASP A 126 -10.47 1.35 13.76
C ASP A 126 -9.88 0.81 15.08
N ASN A 127 -10.65 -0.02 15.79
CA ASN A 127 -10.25 -0.63 17.07
C ASN A 127 -9.68 -2.05 16.87
N ALA A 128 -9.05 -2.32 15.72
CA ALA A 128 -8.51 -3.63 15.38
C ALA A 128 -7.35 -4.09 16.28
#